data_AF-A0A433NM79-F1
#
_entry.id   AF-A0A433NM79-F1
#
_cell.length_a   1.000
_cell.length_b   1.000
_cell.length_c   1.000
_cell.angle_alpha   90.00
_cell.angle_beta   90.00
_cell.angle_gamma   90.00
#
_symmetry.space_group_name_H-M   'P 1'
#
loop_
_entity.id
_entity.type
_entity.pdbx_description
1 polymer ?
#
loop_
_entity_poly.entity_id
_entity_poly.type
_entity_poly.pdbx_seq_one_letter_code
_entity_poly.pdbx_strand_id
1 'polypeptide(L)'
;MENKSSSVDTGQQIRRPGTEGLEEAQAKQAGAKFEWHFGRITRLGYFEIAGGREVTIVWEEGGVSSQQGDITDEQWEIFKLAFLSTGRIAVLSDQEGERWMHDYRFLEAMR
;
A
#
# COMPACT_ATOMS: atom_id res chain seq x y z
N MET A 1 0.86 8.70 59.16
CA MET A 1 1.62 9.79 58.50
C MET A 1 3.03 9.23 58.39
N GLU A 2 3.65 8.93 57.26
CA GLU A 2 3.75 9.44 55.88
C GLU A 2 4.66 8.40 55.16
N ASN A 3 4.83 8.23 53.85
CA ASN A 3 4.24 8.72 52.62
C ASN A 3 4.62 7.68 51.53
N LYS A 4 3.76 7.44 50.55
CA LYS A 4 3.98 6.49 49.43
C LYS A 4 5.03 7.03 48.45
N SER A 5 6.03 6.23 48.11
CA SER A 5 6.91 6.46 46.96
C SER A 5 6.28 5.84 45.69
N SER A 6 6.01 6.71 44.72
CA SER A 6 5.43 6.42 43.41
C SER A 6 6.45 5.79 42.46
N SER A 7 6.22 4.55 42.04
CA SER A 7 6.85 3.97 40.86
C SER A 7 6.11 4.44 39.61
N VAL A 8 6.83 5.18 38.75
CA VAL A 8 6.39 5.61 37.42
C VAL A 8 6.19 4.36 36.57
N ASP A 9 4.93 3.93 36.43
CA ASP A 9 4.55 2.92 35.46
C ASP A 9 4.70 3.57 34.08
N THR A 10 5.76 3.16 33.39
CA THR A 10 6.05 3.59 32.04
C THR A 10 4.96 3.00 31.18
N GLY A 11 3.94 3.82 30.90
CA GLY A 11 2.88 3.52 29.96
C GLY A 11 3.51 3.13 28.64
N GLN A 12 3.68 1.82 28.46
CA GLN A 12 4.09 1.19 27.23
C GLN A 12 2.93 1.49 26.29
N GLN A 13 3.09 2.58 25.55
CA GLN A 13 2.17 3.02 24.54
C GLN A 13 2.12 1.87 23.54
N ILE A 14 1.13 1.00 23.70
CA ILE A 14 0.82 -0.08 22.79
C ILE A 14 0.53 0.63 21.47
N ARG A 15 1.58 0.74 20.64
CA ARG A 15 1.43 1.03 19.22
C ARG A 15 0.48 -0.05 18.75
N ARG A 16 -0.77 0.35 18.49
CA ARG A 16 -1.75 -0.51 17.83
C ARG A 16 -1.01 -1.11 16.64
N PRO A 17 -0.90 -2.44 16.51
CA PRO A 17 -0.43 -3.01 15.26
C PRO A 17 -1.52 -2.63 14.25
N GLY A 18 -1.25 -1.56 13.49
CA GLY A 18 -1.91 -1.36 12.21
C GLY A 18 -1.62 -2.60 11.37
N THR A 19 -2.48 -2.88 10.41
CA THR A 19 -2.37 -4.00 9.47
C THR A 19 -0.93 -4.14 8.91
N GLU A 20 -0.25 -3.01 8.68
CA GLU A 20 1.19 -2.87 8.38
C GLU A 20 2.11 -3.75 9.26
N GLY A 21 1.95 -3.70 10.59
CA GLY A 21 2.80 -4.43 11.52
C GLY A 21 2.50 -5.94 11.57
N LEU A 22 1.32 -6.36 11.13
CA LEU A 22 0.93 -7.77 11.07
C LEU A 22 1.49 -8.45 9.81
N GLU A 23 1.51 -7.73 8.69
CA GLU A 23 2.00 -8.21 7.39
C GLU A 23 3.52 -8.28 7.36
N GLU A 24 4.23 -7.26 7.85
CA GLU A 24 5.68 -7.29 8.05
C GLU A 24 6.13 -8.44 8.98
N ALA A 25 5.31 -8.78 9.98
CA ALA A 25 5.60 -9.87 10.90
C ALA A 25 5.43 -11.26 10.25
N GLN A 26 4.42 -11.44 9.40
CA GLN A 26 4.22 -12.68 8.65
C GLN A 26 5.30 -12.88 7.58
N ALA A 27 5.73 -11.81 6.91
CA ALA A 27 6.82 -11.81 5.94
C ALA A 27 8.16 -12.30 6.52
N LYS A 28 8.52 -11.79 7.71
CA LYS A 28 9.73 -12.24 8.44
C LYS A 28 9.70 -13.72 8.77
N GLN A 29 8.52 -14.31 8.96
CA GLN A 29 8.36 -15.73 9.23
C GLN A 29 8.50 -16.60 7.98
N ALA A 30 8.27 -16.04 6.79
CA ALA A 30 8.35 -16.74 5.49
C ALA A 30 9.67 -16.52 4.72
N GLY A 31 10.54 -15.60 5.17
CA GLY A 31 11.80 -15.27 4.50
C GLY A 31 11.65 -14.42 3.22
N ALA A 32 10.43 -13.96 2.93
CA ALA A 32 10.17 -13.03 1.83
C ALA A 32 10.53 -11.61 2.25
N LYS A 33 11.30 -10.91 1.41
CA LYS A 33 11.66 -9.50 1.62
C LYS A 33 10.63 -8.63 0.94
N PHE A 34 9.71 -8.08 1.72
CA PHE A 34 8.76 -7.10 1.21
C PHE A 34 9.36 -5.71 1.20
N GLU A 35 9.08 -4.96 0.14
CA GLU A 35 9.49 -3.57 -0.05
C GLU A 35 8.26 -2.72 -0.40
N TRP A 36 8.23 -1.51 0.15
CA TRP A 36 7.23 -0.50 -0.19
C TRP A 36 7.67 0.27 -1.42
N HIS A 37 6.78 0.38 -2.39
CA HIS A 37 6.97 1.15 -3.60
C HIS A 37 5.92 2.25 -3.73
N PHE A 38 6.34 3.44 -4.13
CA PHE A 38 5.48 4.62 -4.13
C PHE A 38 5.22 5.14 -5.53
N GLY A 39 3.98 5.49 -5.81
CA GLY A 39 3.56 5.89 -7.15
C GLY A 39 2.50 6.97 -7.17
N ARG A 40 2.32 7.56 -8.35
CA ARG A 40 1.26 8.52 -8.63
C ARG A 40 0.40 8.05 -9.80
N ILE A 41 -0.90 7.94 -9.57
CA ILE A 41 -1.88 7.67 -10.62
C ILE A 41 -1.98 8.92 -11.50
N THR A 42 -1.69 8.75 -12.79
CA THR A 42 -1.75 9.82 -13.79
C THR A 42 -2.92 9.66 -14.75
N ARG A 43 -3.45 8.44 -14.88
CA ARG A 43 -4.65 8.15 -15.68
C ARG A 43 -5.47 7.05 -15.01
N LEU A 44 -6.79 7.22 -15.07
CA LEU A 44 -7.78 6.25 -14.61
C LEU A 44 -8.94 6.25 -15.61
N GLY A 45 -9.37 5.09 -16.10
CA GLY A 45 -10.45 5.03 -17.08
C GLY A 45 -10.95 3.62 -17.40
N TYR A 46 -11.75 3.55 -18.45
CA TYR A 46 -12.27 2.30 -19.01
C TYR A 46 -11.83 2.19 -20.47
N PHE A 47 -11.51 0.98 -20.94
CA PHE A 47 -11.19 0.75 -22.35
C PHE A 47 -12.46 0.48 -23.16
N GLU A 48 -12.52 1.05 -24.36
CA GLU A 48 -13.75 1.10 -25.17
C GLU A 48 -14.15 -0.28 -25.74
N ILE A 49 -13.20 -1.18 -25.98
CA ILE A 49 -13.43 -2.37 -26.83
C ILE A 49 -13.90 -3.62 -26.04
N ALA A 50 -13.89 -3.60 -24.70
CA ALA A 50 -14.56 -4.64 -23.90
C ALA A 50 -14.91 -4.19 -22.46
N GLY A 51 -14.95 -2.88 -22.20
CA GLY A 51 -15.51 -2.31 -20.97
C GLY A 51 -14.72 -2.56 -19.68
N GLY A 52 -13.43 -2.91 -19.75
CA GLY A 52 -12.64 -3.13 -18.54
C GLY A 52 -11.88 -1.88 -18.10
N ARG A 53 -11.25 -1.99 -16.93
CA ARG A 53 -10.59 -0.90 -16.21
C ARG A 53 -9.17 -0.68 -16.71
N GLU A 54 -8.74 0.58 -16.68
CA GLU A 54 -7.38 1.00 -17.02
C GLU A 54 -6.84 1.96 -15.95
N VAL A 55 -5.57 1.77 -15.58
CA VAL A 55 -4.82 2.68 -14.72
C VAL A 55 -3.39 2.87 -15.24
N THR A 56 -2.89 4.10 -15.17
CA THR A 56 -1.47 4.42 -15.46
C THR A 56 -0.84 5.06 -14.23
N ILE A 57 0.30 4.53 -13.81
CA ILE A 57 1.03 4.93 -12.60
C ILE A 57 2.46 5.32 -12.98
N VAL A 58 2.91 6.46 -12.45
CA VAL A 58 4.32 6.87 -12.50
C VAL A 58 4.95 6.57 -11.14
N TRP A 59 6.04 5.81 -11.12
CA TRP A 59 6.69 5.34 -9.90
C TRP A 59 7.84 6.25 -9.46
N GLU A 60 8.02 6.39 -8.15
CA GLU A 60 9.08 7.24 -7.56
C GLU A 60 10.47 6.64 -7.79
N GLU A 61 10.57 5.30 -7.84
CA GLU A 61 11.77 4.55 -8.20
C GLU A 61 12.17 4.73 -9.68
N GLY A 62 11.31 5.37 -10.46
CA GLY A 62 11.45 5.54 -11.91
C GLY A 62 10.68 4.47 -12.67
N GLY A 63 10.11 4.88 -13.81
CA GLY A 63 9.30 4.02 -14.67
C GLY A 63 7.82 4.40 -14.65
N VAL A 64 7.09 3.79 -15.58
CA VAL A 64 5.65 3.97 -15.75
C VAL A 64 5.04 2.59 -15.97
N SER A 65 4.05 2.23 -15.17
CA SER A 65 3.23 1.05 -15.44
C SER A 65 1.85 1.47 -15.96
N SER A 66 1.32 0.68 -16.89
CA SER A 66 -0.05 0.81 -17.38
C SER A 66 -0.69 -0.56 -17.32
N GLN A 67 -1.77 -0.69 -16.54
CA GLN A 67 -2.53 -1.92 -16.41
C GLN A 67 -3.89 -1.75 -17.08
N GLN A 68 -4.26 -2.73 -17.91
CA GLN A 68 -5.57 -2.82 -18.53
C GLN A 68 -6.15 -4.21 -18.24
N GLY A 69 -7.39 -4.25 -17.75
CA GLY A 69 -8.00 -5.50 -17.30
C GLY A 69 -7.35 -6.06 -16.03
N ASP A 70 -7.95 -7.13 -15.50
CA ASP A 70 -7.50 -7.82 -14.28
C ASP A 70 -7.37 -6.94 -13.02
N ILE A 71 -8.01 -5.77 -13.02
CA ILE A 71 -8.14 -4.90 -11.83
C ILE A 71 -9.40 -5.29 -11.10
N THR A 72 -9.25 -5.82 -9.88
CA THR A 72 -10.36 -6.22 -9.03
C THR A 72 -11.20 -5.02 -8.60
N ASP A 73 -12.42 -5.26 -8.11
CA ASP A 73 -13.28 -4.20 -7.59
C ASP A 73 -12.61 -3.44 -6.44
N GLU A 74 -11.96 -4.16 -5.53
CA GLU A 74 -11.25 -3.57 -4.38
C GLU A 74 -10.09 -2.68 -4.83
N GLN A 75 -9.23 -3.18 -5.73
CA GLN A 75 -8.12 -2.39 -6.30
C GLN A 75 -8.65 -1.16 -7.03
N TRP A 76 -9.75 -1.29 -7.77
CA TRP A 76 -10.38 -0.17 -8.47
C TRP A 76 -10.88 0.92 -7.53
N GLU A 77 -11.52 0.56 -6.42
CA GLU A 77 -11.96 1.54 -5.42
C GLU A 77 -10.77 2.28 -4.80
N ILE A 78 -9.66 1.58 -4.54
CA ILE A 78 -8.44 2.20 -4.01
C ILE A 78 -7.83 3.16 -5.03
N PHE A 79 -7.75 2.76 -6.31
CA PHE A 79 -7.28 3.65 -7.37
C PHE A 79 -8.15 4.89 -7.53
N LYS A 80 -9.49 4.74 -7.49
CA LYS A 80 -10.41 5.89 -7.51
C LYS A 80 -10.19 6.80 -6.31
N LEU A 81 -10.06 6.25 -5.11
CA LEU A 81 -9.83 7.03 -3.90
C LEU A 81 -8.53 7.84 -4.00
N ALA A 82 -7.44 7.21 -4.41
CA ALA A 82 -6.16 7.89 -4.62
C ALA A 82 -6.26 8.96 -5.72
N PHE A 83 -6.85 8.63 -6.87
CA PHE A 83 -6.96 9.56 -8.01
C PHE A 83 -7.80 10.81 -7.68
N LEU A 84 -8.88 10.65 -6.90
CA LEU A 84 -9.74 11.76 -6.46
C LEU A 84 -9.17 12.58 -5.30
N SER A 85 -8.06 12.15 -4.70
CA SER A 85 -7.42 12.81 -3.57
C SER A 85 -6.04 13.37 -3.94
N THR A 86 -4.96 12.75 -3.47
CA THR A 86 -3.59 13.22 -3.67
C THR A 86 -2.98 12.72 -4.98
N GLY A 87 -3.60 11.71 -5.60
CA GLY A 87 -3.07 10.92 -6.70
C GLY A 87 -2.02 9.89 -6.27
N ARG A 88 -1.64 9.82 -4.99
CA ARG A 88 -0.53 8.99 -4.50
C ARG A 88 -1.01 7.62 -4.01
N ILE A 89 -0.21 6.61 -4.29
CA ILE A 89 -0.41 5.24 -3.83
C ILE A 89 0.89 4.66 -3.26
N ALA A 90 0.75 3.58 -2.50
CA ALA A 90 1.83 2.70 -2.11
C ALA A 90 1.47 1.24 -2.44
N VAL A 91 2.47 0.45 -2.82
CA VAL A 91 2.35 -1.00 -3.03
C VAL A 91 3.41 -1.69 -2.19
N LEU A 92 3.00 -2.67 -1.38
CA LEU A 92 3.91 -3.57 -0.68
C LEU A 92 4.08 -4.84 -1.51
N SER A 93 5.30 -5.16 -1.91
CA SER A 93 5.57 -6.33 -2.77
C SER A 93 6.84 -7.06 -2.35
N ASP A 94 6.82 -8.38 -2.49
CA ASP A 94 8.00 -9.26 -2.42
C ASP A 94 8.54 -9.64 -3.80
N GLN A 95 8.01 -9.04 -4.88
CA GLN A 95 8.42 -9.31 -6.25
C GLN A 95 9.66 -8.51 -6.65
N GLU A 96 10.65 -9.20 -7.20
CA GLU A 96 11.87 -8.56 -7.72
C GLU A 96 11.69 -8.00 -9.15
N GLY A 97 12.56 -7.04 -9.50
CA GLY A 97 12.64 -6.45 -10.84
C GLY A 97 11.58 -5.37 -11.03
N GLU A 98 10.85 -5.39 -12.15
CA GLU A 98 9.73 -4.46 -12.42
C GLU A 98 8.36 -5.10 -12.12
N ARG A 99 8.34 -6.36 -11.66
CA ARG A 99 7.09 -7.12 -11.45
C ARG A 99 6.23 -6.56 -10.33
N TRP A 100 6.84 -5.93 -9.32
CA TRP A 100 6.12 -5.26 -8.23
C TRP A 100 5.22 -4.13 -8.74
N MET A 101 5.52 -3.52 -9.90
CA MET A 101 4.72 -2.42 -10.47
C MET A 101 3.30 -2.84 -10.89
N HIS A 102 3.05 -4.16 -10.96
CA HIS A 102 1.76 -4.76 -11.27
C HIS A 102 1.20 -5.59 -10.10
N ASP A 103 1.90 -5.61 -8.96
CA ASP A 103 1.56 -6.43 -7.81
C ASP A 103 0.64 -5.71 -6.83
N TYR A 104 -0.63 -5.57 -7.20
CA TYR A 104 -1.61 -4.86 -6.39
C TYR A 104 -2.24 -5.73 -5.28
N ARG A 105 -1.50 -6.73 -4.76
CA ARG A 105 -1.96 -7.55 -3.61
C ARG A 105 -2.10 -6.72 -2.35
N PHE A 106 -1.16 -5.81 -2.12
CA PHE A 106 -1.12 -4.92 -0.97
C PHE A 106 -1.01 -3.48 -1.46
N LEU A 107 -2.12 -2.96 -1.98
CA LEU A 107 -2.23 -1.62 -2.56
C LEU A 107 -2.92 -0.66 -1.57
N GLU A 108 -2.37 0.53 -1.40
CA GLU A 108 -2.94 1.56 -0.52
C GLU A 108 -3.01 2.94 -1.18
N ALA A 109 -4.07 3.69 -0.87
CA ALA A 109 -4.21 5.10 -1.24
C ALA A 109 -3.63 6.00 -0.14
N MET A 110 -2.73 6.91 -0.53
CA MET A 110 -2.03 7.78 0.42
C MET A 110 -2.80 9.09 0.63
N ARG A 111 -2.93 9.50 1.90
CA ARG A 111 -3.67 10.71 2.33
C ARG A 111 -2.85 11.99 2.22
#